data_AF-A0A941FFX7-F1
#
_entry.id   AF-A0A941FFX7-F1
#
_cell.length_a   1.000
_cell.length_b   1.000
_cell.length_c   1.000
_cell.angle_alpha   90.00
_cell.angle_beta   90.00
_cell.angle_gamma   90.00
#
_symmetry.space_group_name_H-M   'P 1'
#
loop_
_entity.id
_entity.type
_entity.pdbx_description
1 polymer ?
#
loop_
_entity_poly.entity_id
_entity_poly.type
_entity_poly.pdbx_seq_one_letter_code
_entity_poly.pdbx_strand_id
1 'polypeptide(L)'
;MTCRSACRGARGARTGSHRRSARRRRSRYVERPGDGSMRRLLPQALVVAFLAGGTTAFVAKDKAIELSVDGKARTLHTFADDVTELLTEEGVEVGAHDVVAPGPDAEIASGDEVAVHYARPVRLTLDGHRREVWTTAHTVDGALRQLGVRQEGAYVSTSRSRRIGREGLALDVRTERTVTVMADGRARTVRTNAATVRDAVEEAGITLRGQDTTSVPQGSFPRDGQTVTVLRITGGKEVRDEPVPFQVRRTDDPTLFRGTEVVEQAGQPGLRRVTYALRTVNGVKQKPRRVKAELVRAPRPQLVKVGTKPLPASVQGADHLNWQGLAACESGGRPDAVDSSGTYGGLYQFDTRTWQALGGRGRPQDAPAAEQTYRAKKLYVRSGSSPWPHCGSRLHG
;
A
#
# COMPACT_ATOMS: atom_id res chain seq x y z
N MET A 1 -10.19 57.81 -12.85
CA MET A 1 -11.62 58.02 -12.52
C MET A 1 -11.69 58.91 -11.30
N THR A 2 -12.18 60.13 -11.53
CA THR A 2 -12.40 61.25 -10.61
C THR A 2 -13.83 61.26 -10.06
N CYS A 3 -14.03 61.67 -8.80
CA CYS A 3 -15.06 62.62 -8.31
C CYS A 3 -15.11 62.62 -6.76
N ARG A 4 -14.83 63.73 -6.07
CA ARG A 4 -15.74 64.85 -5.64
C ARG A 4 -16.75 64.40 -4.55
N SER A 5 -16.90 65.09 -3.41
CA SER A 5 -17.34 66.48 -3.30
C SER A 5 -17.06 67.12 -1.93
N ALA A 6 -17.03 68.46 -1.93
CA ALA A 6 -16.89 69.38 -0.81
C ALA A 6 -18.17 70.22 -0.61
N CYS A 7 -18.31 70.87 0.55
CA CYS A 7 -19.00 72.18 0.81
C CYS A 7 -18.70 72.59 2.28
N ARG A 8 -18.01 73.69 2.65
CA ARG A 8 -18.17 75.17 2.54
C ARG A 8 -19.15 75.83 3.54
N GLY A 9 -18.61 76.84 4.25
CA GLY A 9 -19.29 78.03 4.80
C GLY A 9 -18.75 78.45 6.18
N ALA A 10 -18.53 79.71 6.56
CA ALA A 10 -18.45 81.03 5.93
C ALA A 10 -17.89 82.04 6.98
N ARG A 11 -17.37 83.18 6.51
CA ARG A 11 -16.70 84.25 7.26
C ARG A 11 -17.66 85.19 8.02
N GLY A 12 -17.12 85.95 8.98
CA GLY A 12 -17.69 87.23 9.40
C GLY A 12 -16.78 88.03 10.34
N ALA A 13 -16.20 89.14 9.83
CA ALA A 13 -15.52 90.18 10.61
C ALA A 13 -16.39 91.45 10.62
N ARG A 14 -16.40 92.21 11.73
CA ARG A 14 -16.84 93.62 11.74
C ARG A 14 -16.08 94.42 12.79
N THR A 15 -15.66 95.60 12.34
CA THR A 15 -14.92 96.69 13.00
C THR A 15 -15.84 97.60 13.84
N GLY A 16 -15.30 98.26 14.87
CA GLY A 16 -15.93 99.37 15.56
C GLY A 16 -14.91 100.18 16.37
N SER A 17 -14.92 101.51 16.18
CA SER A 17 -13.86 102.48 16.47
C SER A 17 -14.17 103.43 17.66
N HIS A 18 -13.12 104.13 18.14
CA HIS A 18 -13.13 105.45 18.83
C HIS A 18 -13.54 105.45 20.33
N ARG A 19 -12.97 106.22 21.29
CA ARG A 19 -12.27 107.52 21.31
C ARG A 19 -11.53 107.74 22.67
N ARG A 20 -10.39 108.45 22.61
CA ARG A 20 -9.69 109.41 23.54
C ARG A 20 -10.27 109.63 24.97
N SER A 21 -9.48 109.75 26.06
CA SER A 21 -8.54 110.85 26.42
C SER A 21 -7.71 110.47 27.69
N ALA A 22 -6.37 110.59 27.77
CA ALA A 22 -5.55 111.79 28.07
C ALA A 22 -5.99 112.52 29.37
N ARG A 23 -5.18 112.91 30.39
CA ARG A 23 -3.74 113.20 30.56
C ARG A 23 -3.50 113.71 32.02
N ARG A 24 -2.23 113.67 32.48
CA ARG A 24 -1.51 114.53 33.49
C ARG A 24 -0.96 113.72 34.68
N ARG A 25 0.37 113.52 34.81
CA ARG A 25 1.50 114.40 35.21
C ARG A 25 1.64 114.66 36.74
N ARG A 26 2.79 114.16 37.23
CA ARG A 26 3.76 114.72 38.20
C ARG A 26 3.55 114.58 39.73
N SER A 27 4.56 113.88 40.29
CA SER A 27 5.34 114.12 41.53
C SER A 27 4.65 114.17 42.88
N ARG A 28 5.14 113.36 43.83
CA ARG A 28 5.95 113.81 44.98
C ARG A 28 6.57 112.62 45.72
N TYR A 29 7.73 112.92 46.33
CA TYR A 29 8.51 112.15 47.30
C TYR A 29 7.69 111.65 48.50
N VAL A 30 8.15 110.56 49.15
CA VAL A 30 8.39 110.43 50.62
C VAL A 30 9.16 109.12 50.93
N GLU A 31 10.08 109.26 51.88
CA GLU A 31 10.92 108.35 52.70
C GLU A 31 11.08 106.81 52.51
N ARG A 32 12.34 106.37 52.74
CA ARG A 32 12.86 105.07 53.24
C ARG A 32 12.50 104.85 54.74
N PRO A 33 12.74 103.68 55.43
CA PRO A 33 13.67 102.55 55.17
C PRO A 33 12.98 101.16 55.35
N GLY A 34 13.58 99.96 55.27
CA GLY A 34 14.96 99.52 55.12
C GLY A 34 15.04 98.01 54.86
N ASP A 35 16.24 97.49 55.03
CA ASP A 35 16.70 96.10 55.05
C ASP A 35 16.82 95.27 53.77
N GLY A 36 17.94 94.55 53.72
CA GLY A 36 18.15 93.39 52.85
C GLY A 36 19.22 93.57 51.78
N SER A 37 20.49 93.53 52.20
CA SER A 37 21.59 93.05 51.36
C SER A 37 21.24 91.74 50.66
N MET A 38 21.85 91.47 49.49
CA MET A 38 21.88 90.19 48.73
C MET A 38 21.23 90.24 47.34
N ARG A 39 21.72 91.11 46.45
CA ARG A 39 21.43 91.00 44.99
C ARG A 39 22.66 91.34 44.17
N ARG A 40 23.61 90.39 44.11
CA ARG A 40 24.66 90.35 43.06
C ARG A 40 25.25 88.96 42.77
N LEU A 41 24.84 87.90 43.49
CA LEU A 41 25.36 86.53 43.29
C LEU A 41 24.36 85.53 42.68
N LEU A 42 23.10 85.93 42.45
CA LEU A 42 22.04 85.02 41.99
C LEU A 42 22.27 84.39 40.60
N PRO A 43 22.81 85.06 39.56
CA PRO A 43 22.99 84.40 38.26
C PRO A 43 24.22 83.48 38.20
N GLN A 44 25.24 83.68 39.05
CA GLN A 44 26.44 82.81 39.09
C GLN A 44 26.22 81.57 39.96
N ALA A 45 25.51 81.70 41.08
CA ALA A 45 25.14 80.57 41.93
C ALA A 45 24.21 79.58 41.21
N LEU A 46 23.35 80.06 40.29
CA LEU A 46 22.44 79.22 39.51
C LEU A 46 23.18 78.37 38.47
N VAL A 47 24.22 78.92 37.82
CA VAL A 47 25.05 78.19 36.85
C VAL A 47 25.95 77.17 37.56
N VAL A 48 26.51 77.50 38.73
CA VAL A 48 27.31 76.55 39.54
C VAL A 48 26.41 75.50 40.20
N ALA A 49 25.18 75.82 40.61
CA ALA A 49 24.22 74.83 41.09
C ALA A 49 23.70 73.92 39.97
N PHE A 50 23.59 74.41 38.72
CA PHE A 50 23.30 73.56 37.57
C PHE A 50 24.49 72.68 37.17
N LEU A 51 25.72 73.19 37.28
CA LEU A 51 26.94 72.42 37.00
C LEU A 51 27.25 71.39 38.11
N ALA A 52 27.02 71.71 39.38
CA ALA A 52 27.22 70.80 40.51
C ALA A 52 26.04 69.84 40.72
N GLY A 53 24.80 70.29 40.47
CA GLY A 53 23.59 69.45 40.53
C GLY A 53 23.41 68.55 39.30
N GLY A 54 23.90 68.99 38.13
CA GLY A 54 23.94 68.16 36.92
C GLY A 54 24.91 66.98 37.06
N THR A 55 26.06 67.18 37.71
CA THR A 55 27.05 66.10 37.93
C THR A 55 26.60 65.05 38.96
N THR A 56 25.81 65.41 39.97
CA THR A 56 25.32 64.44 40.97
C THR A 56 24.14 63.61 40.47
N ALA A 57 23.26 64.17 39.63
CA ALA A 57 22.19 63.42 38.97
C ALA A 57 22.73 62.37 37.97
N PHE A 58 23.86 62.66 37.31
CA PHE A 58 24.52 61.73 36.39
C PHE A 58 25.02 60.46 37.09
N VAL A 59 25.46 60.54 38.34
CA VAL A 59 25.94 59.36 39.09
C VAL A 59 24.77 58.51 39.61
N ALA A 60 23.61 59.10 39.88
CA ALA A 60 22.44 58.40 40.43
C ALA A 60 21.71 57.50 39.41
N LYS A 61 21.99 57.69 38.11
CA LYS A 61 21.38 56.93 37.01
C LYS A 61 22.33 55.89 36.41
N ASP A 62 23.60 55.88 36.83
CA ASP A 62 24.60 54.89 36.42
C ASP A 62 24.31 53.55 37.13
N LYS A 63 24.14 52.48 36.35
CA LYS A 63 23.83 51.13 36.85
C LYS A 63 25.01 50.22 36.53
N ALA A 64 25.58 49.57 37.54
CA ALA A 64 26.56 48.51 37.33
C ALA A 64 25.82 47.17 37.17
N ILE A 65 25.93 46.53 36.02
CA ILE A 65 25.22 45.28 35.71
C ILE A 65 26.17 44.22 35.15
N GLU A 66 25.78 42.95 35.22
CA GLU A 66 26.48 41.85 34.56
C GLU A 66 25.73 41.42 33.30
N LEU A 67 26.35 41.56 32.14
CA LEU A 67 25.82 41.05 30.87
C LEU A 67 26.55 39.76 30.49
N SER A 68 25.81 38.66 30.42
CA SER A 68 26.31 37.35 29.99
C SER A 68 25.75 36.97 28.63
N VAL A 69 26.60 36.98 27.60
CA VAL A 69 26.22 36.55 26.25
C VAL A 69 26.78 35.17 25.98
N ASP A 70 25.92 34.17 25.82
CA ASP A 70 26.30 32.75 25.65
C ASP A 70 27.25 32.26 26.76
N GLY A 71 27.01 32.68 28.01
CA GLY A 71 27.82 32.31 29.18
C GLY A 71 29.15 33.04 29.31
N LYS A 72 29.42 34.04 28.45
CA LYS A 72 30.56 34.96 28.60
C LYS A 72 30.09 36.21 29.33
N ALA A 73 30.28 36.21 30.64
CA ALA A 73 29.97 37.33 31.51
C ALA A 73 30.95 38.49 31.34
N ARG A 74 30.43 39.71 31.39
CA ARG A 74 31.18 40.95 31.54
C ARG A 74 30.38 41.92 32.40
N THR A 75 31.05 42.60 33.32
CA THR A 75 30.46 43.69 34.10
C THR A 75 30.61 44.99 33.33
N LEU A 76 29.53 45.77 33.26
CA LEU A 76 29.51 47.06 32.57
C LEU A 76 28.66 48.08 33.33
N HIS A 77 28.83 49.34 32.95
CA HIS A 77 28.03 50.46 33.43
C HIS A 77 27.11 50.93 32.30
N THR A 78 25.82 51.09 32.60
CA THR A 78 24.81 51.52 31.62
C THR A 78 23.85 52.52 32.25
N PHE A 79 23.23 53.32 31.39
CA PHE A 79 22.11 54.21 31.74
C PHE A 79 20.76 53.68 31.27
N ALA A 80 20.76 52.57 30.50
CA ALA A 80 19.59 51.97 29.90
C ALA A 80 18.46 51.74 30.91
N ASP A 81 17.24 52.16 30.57
CA ASP A 81 16.07 52.02 31.42
C ASP A 81 15.55 50.57 31.40
N ASP A 82 15.73 49.84 30.29
CA ASP A 82 15.31 48.44 30.12
C ASP A 82 16.34 47.56 29.37
N VAL A 83 16.07 46.25 29.36
CA VAL A 83 16.92 45.23 28.71
C VAL A 83 17.09 45.47 27.21
N THR A 84 16.07 45.94 26.50
CA THR A 84 16.15 46.19 25.05
C THR A 84 17.12 47.33 24.74
N GLU A 85 17.05 48.40 25.50
CA GLU A 85 17.98 49.53 25.39
C GLU A 85 19.41 49.08 25.70
N LEU A 86 19.64 48.35 26.79
CA LEU A 86 20.96 47.81 27.15
C LEU A 86 21.55 46.96 26.02
N LEU A 87 20.78 46.03 25.47
CA LEU A 87 21.29 45.15 24.40
C LEU A 87 21.61 45.93 23.13
N THR A 88 20.85 46.99 22.83
CA THR A 88 21.10 47.86 21.67
C THR A 88 22.36 48.68 21.84
N GLU A 89 22.58 49.27 23.03
CA GLU A 89 23.81 50.00 23.37
C GLU A 89 25.06 49.11 23.22
N GLU A 90 24.96 47.86 23.66
CA GLU A 90 26.03 46.88 23.62
C GLU A 90 26.21 46.16 22.27
N GLY A 91 25.38 46.49 21.27
CA GLY A 91 25.43 45.88 19.93
C GLY A 91 25.08 44.40 19.93
N VAL A 92 24.25 43.95 20.87
CA VAL A 92 23.79 42.56 21.01
C VAL A 92 22.46 42.39 20.27
N GLU A 93 22.52 41.93 19.03
CA GLU A 93 21.33 41.64 18.23
C GLU A 93 20.68 40.32 18.65
N VAL A 94 19.41 40.37 19.08
CA VAL A 94 18.64 39.18 19.46
C VAL A 94 17.57 38.84 18.42
N GLY A 95 17.47 37.56 18.08
CA GLY A 95 16.47 37.00 17.18
C GLY A 95 15.26 36.42 17.92
N ALA A 96 14.23 36.05 17.16
CA ALA A 96 12.94 35.57 17.69
C ALA A 96 13.00 34.25 18.50
N HIS A 97 14.11 33.51 18.40
CA HIS A 97 14.29 32.23 19.10
C HIS A 97 15.31 32.31 20.25
N ASP A 98 15.97 33.45 20.41
CA ASP A 98 16.95 33.67 21.47
C ASP A 98 16.24 33.81 22.81
N VAL A 99 16.94 33.49 23.89
CA VAL A 99 16.41 33.64 25.25
C VAL A 99 17.14 34.80 25.90
N VAL A 100 16.37 35.79 26.34
CA VAL A 100 16.83 36.94 27.12
C VAL A 100 16.18 36.87 28.50
N ALA A 101 17.00 36.93 29.55
CA ALA A 101 16.54 36.91 30.93
C ALA A 101 17.30 37.97 31.75
N PRO A 102 16.61 38.92 32.43
CA PRO A 102 15.17 39.21 32.37
C PRO A 102 14.65 39.51 30.95
N GLY A 103 13.34 39.50 30.76
CA GLY A 103 12.74 39.71 29.43
C GLY A 103 13.08 41.10 28.84
N PRO A 104 12.94 41.30 27.51
CA PRO A 104 13.42 42.52 26.83
C PRO A 104 12.86 43.85 27.36
N ASP A 105 11.65 43.85 27.91
CA ASP A 105 10.99 45.06 28.44
C ASP A 105 11.16 45.22 29.97
N ALA A 106 11.98 44.37 30.61
CA ALA A 106 12.21 44.45 32.04
C ALA A 106 13.08 45.67 32.38
N GLU A 107 12.66 46.42 33.40
CA GLU A 107 13.45 47.53 33.93
C GLU A 107 14.79 47.02 34.51
N ILE A 108 15.85 47.80 34.32
CA ILE A 108 17.19 47.47 34.82
C ILE A 108 17.53 48.30 36.06
N ALA A 109 18.01 47.62 37.10
CA ALA A 109 18.62 48.18 38.30
C ALA A 109 20.12 47.83 38.41
N SER A 110 20.84 48.60 39.23
CA SER A 110 22.24 48.27 39.54
C SER A 110 22.31 46.96 40.33
N GLY A 111 23.22 46.08 39.92
CA GLY A 111 23.40 44.73 40.46
C GLY A 111 22.66 43.65 39.68
N ASP A 112 21.88 44.01 38.66
CA ASP A 112 21.15 43.04 37.85
C ASP A 112 22.08 42.21 36.96
N GLU A 113 21.65 40.97 36.70
CA GLU A 113 22.27 40.05 35.75
C GLU A 113 21.36 39.92 34.54
N VAL A 114 21.90 40.22 33.36
CA VAL A 114 21.21 40.08 32.08
C VAL A 114 21.91 38.97 31.29
N ALA A 115 21.19 37.90 31.00
CA ALA A 115 21.67 36.76 30.23
C ALA A 115 21.01 36.70 28.86
N VAL A 116 21.84 36.55 27.83
CA VAL A 116 21.43 36.30 26.45
C VAL A 116 21.96 34.95 26.01
N HIS A 117 21.07 34.05 25.63
CA HIS A 117 21.41 32.77 25.03
C HIS A 117 20.94 32.72 23.58
N TYR A 118 21.90 32.65 22.65
CA TYR A 118 21.59 32.58 21.24
C TYR A 118 21.03 31.21 20.86
N ALA A 119 19.98 31.24 20.06
CA ALA A 119 19.36 30.08 19.47
C ALA A 119 20.22 29.53 18.33
N ARG A 120 20.25 28.21 18.24
CA ARG A 120 21.03 27.47 17.26
C ARG A 120 20.09 26.52 16.53
N PRO A 121 19.96 26.63 15.20
CA PRO A 121 19.05 25.78 14.45
C PRO A 121 19.63 24.36 14.33
N VAL A 122 18.83 23.36 14.63
CA VAL A 122 19.19 21.94 14.51
C VAL A 122 18.22 21.27 13.54
N ARG A 123 18.76 20.81 12.41
CA ARG A 123 18.05 19.97 11.44
C ARG A 123 18.12 18.52 11.94
N LEU A 124 17.19 18.16 12.81
CA LEU A 124 17.14 16.88 13.50
C LEU A 124 16.37 15.85 12.66
N THR A 125 17.02 14.73 12.34
CA THR A 125 16.36 13.49 11.92
C THR A 125 16.31 12.57 13.13
N LEU A 126 15.13 12.40 13.73
CA LEU A 126 14.94 11.52 14.88
C LEU A 126 14.12 10.32 14.42
N ASP A 127 14.72 9.13 14.48
CA ASP A 127 14.07 7.88 14.12
C ASP A 127 13.43 7.90 12.72
N GLY A 128 14.14 8.53 11.77
CA GLY A 128 13.70 8.70 10.38
C GLY A 128 12.78 9.91 10.13
N HIS A 129 12.31 10.60 11.19
CA HIS A 129 11.47 11.78 11.07
C HIS A 129 12.31 13.06 11.11
N ARG A 130 12.25 13.85 10.03
CA ARG A 130 12.96 15.13 9.91
C ARG A 130 12.14 16.28 10.49
N ARG A 131 12.79 17.11 11.31
CA ARG A 131 12.25 18.38 11.82
C ARG A 131 13.37 19.39 12.02
N GLU A 132 13.02 20.66 11.94
CA GLU A 132 13.89 21.77 12.32
C GLU A 132 13.48 22.27 13.70
N VAL A 133 14.44 22.35 14.61
CA VAL A 133 14.22 22.76 16.00
C VAL A 133 15.30 23.74 16.43
N TRP A 134 15.02 24.57 17.41
CA TRP A 134 15.97 25.52 17.98
C TRP A 134 16.40 25.08 19.37
N THR A 135 17.68 25.30 19.70
CA THR A 135 18.25 25.03 21.02
C THR A 135 19.18 26.17 21.41
N THR A 136 19.23 26.47 22.70
CA THR A 136 20.22 27.42 23.26
C THR A 136 21.50 26.69 23.71
N ALA A 137 21.51 25.36 23.68
CA ALA A 137 22.65 24.57 24.11
C ALA A 137 23.83 24.66 23.13
N HIS A 138 25.04 24.75 23.67
CA HIS A 138 26.27 24.88 22.88
C HIS A 138 26.81 23.56 22.33
N THR A 139 26.29 22.41 22.76
CA THR A 139 26.79 21.08 22.38
C THR A 139 25.65 20.16 21.97
N VAL A 140 25.98 19.14 21.16
CA VAL A 140 25.02 18.09 20.75
C VAL A 140 24.37 17.43 21.97
N ASP A 141 25.15 17.09 23.00
CA ASP A 141 24.63 16.51 24.24
C ASP A 141 23.59 17.41 24.93
N GLY A 142 23.93 18.70 25.09
CA GLY A 142 23.04 19.69 25.70
C GLY A 142 21.76 19.89 24.88
N ALA A 143 21.89 19.94 23.56
CA ALA A 143 20.75 20.06 22.65
C ALA A 143 19.82 18.86 22.76
N LEU A 144 20.36 17.64 22.77
CA LEU A 144 19.56 16.42 22.93
C LEU A 144 18.84 16.36 24.29
N ARG A 145 19.48 16.85 25.37
CA ARG A 145 18.85 16.98 26.69
C ARG A 145 17.69 17.98 26.65
N GLN A 146 17.92 19.17 26.11
CA GLN A 146 16.89 20.22 25.99
C GLN A 146 15.71 19.77 25.14
N LEU A 147 15.96 19.00 24.08
CA LEU A 147 14.93 18.44 23.19
C LEU A 147 14.24 17.19 23.74
N GLY A 148 14.61 16.71 24.93
CA GLY A 148 14.01 15.53 25.57
C GLY A 148 14.29 14.21 24.83
N VAL A 149 15.36 14.13 24.04
CA VAL A 149 15.70 12.91 23.28
C VAL A 149 16.35 11.90 24.23
N ARG A 150 15.81 10.68 24.29
CA ARG A 150 16.41 9.59 25.06
C ARG A 150 17.78 9.24 24.48
N GLN A 151 18.82 9.38 25.28
CA GLN A 151 20.19 9.28 24.78
C GLN A 151 20.88 7.95 25.06
N GLU A 152 20.43 7.19 26.04
CA GLU A 152 21.02 5.89 26.36
C GLU A 152 20.86 4.92 25.17
N GLY A 153 21.95 4.27 24.75
CA GLY A 153 21.99 3.36 23.59
C GLY A 153 21.76 3.99 22.21
N ALA A 154 21.45 5.28 22.14
CA ALA A 154 21.12 5.96 20.90
C ALA A 154 22.35 6.17 20.02
N TYR A 155 22.20 5.87 18.73
CA TYR A 155 23.15 6.30 17.71
C TYR A 155 23.00 7.80 17.47
N VAL A 156 24.13 8.48 17.35
CA VAL A 156 24.20 9.91 17.03
C VAL A 156 25.21 10.07 15.88
N SER A 157 24.83 10.79 14.83
CA SER A 157 25.64 10.93 13.61
C SER A 157 26.94 11.73 13.77
N THR A 158 27.16 12.35 14.94
CA THR A 158 28.36 13.11 15.28
C THR A 158 28.67 12.98 16.78
N SER A 159 29.86 13.41 17.19
CA SER A 159 30.23 13.47 18.61
C SER A 159 29.24 14.30 19.43
N ARG A 160 28.90 13.79 20.62
CA ARG A 160 28.05 14.45 21.63
C ARG A 160 28.69 15.72 22.20
N SER A 161 30.01 15.78 22.25
CA SER A 161 30.75 16.96 22.68
C SER A 161 30.95 17.99 21.56
N ARG A 162 30.50 17.70 20.33
CA ARG A 162 30.62 18.66 19.22
C ARG A 162 29.84 19.92 19.56
N ARG A 163 30.50 21.07 19.39
CA ARG A 163 29.86 22.37 19.53
C ARG A 163 28.89 22.62 18.38
N ILE A 164 27.76 23.25 18.70
CA ILE A 164 26.76 23.72 17.74
C ILE A 164 27.00 25.22 17.59
N GLY A 165 27.32 25.69 16.38
CA GLY A 165 27.46 27.12 16.10
C GLY A 165 26.10 27.79 15.80
N ARG A 166 26.12 29.09 15.49
CA ARG A 166 24.89 29.85 15.15
C ARG A 166 24.39 29.53 13.74
N GLU A 167 25.27 29.01 12.89
CA GLU A 167 24.95 28.44 11.58
C GLU A 167 24.12 27.15 11.65
N GLY A 168 24.02 26.55 12.84
CA GLY A 168 23.26 25.35 13.10
C GLY A 168 23.98 24.04 12.81
N LEU A 169 23.28 22.93 13.00
CA LEU A 169 23.82 21.58 12.82
C LEU A 169 22.77 20.62 12.26
N ALA A 170 23.18 19.78 11.29
CA ALA A 170 22.37 18.62 10.88
C ALA A 170 22.73 17.43 11.77
N LEU A 171 21.72 16.79 12.36
CA LEU A 171 21.90 15.74 13.34
C LEU A 171 20.95 14.57 13.03
N ASP A 172 21.49 13.38 12.87
CA ASP A 172 20.70 12.15 12.79
C ASP A 172 20.85 11.35 14.09
N VAL A 173 19.72 11.00 14.68
CA VAL A 173 19.62 10.28 15.94
C VAL A 173 18.67 9.12 15.76
N ARG A 174 19.17 7.93 16.10
CA ARG A 174 18.35 6.72 16.17
C ARG A 174 18.34 6.26 17.61
N THR A 175 17.17 6.35 18.24
CA THR A 175 16.95 5.89 19.61
C THR A 175 17.18 4.39 19.71
N GLU A 176 17.56 3.91 20.88
CA GLU A 176 17.59 2.47 21.13
C GLU A 176 16.17 1.94 21.31
N ARG A 177 15.93 0.74 20.80
CA ARG A 177 14.65 0.04 20.87
C ARG A 177 14.84 -1.46 20.99
N THR A 178 13.81 -2.13 21.48
CA THR A 178 13.77 -3.58 21.61
C THR A 178 12.99 -4.19 20.44
N VAL A 179 13.61 -5.09 19.69
CA VAL A 179 12.98 -5.82 18.57
C VAL A 179 13.09 -7.31 18.82
N THR A 180 11.98 -8.03 18.65
CA THR A 180 11.94 -9.49 18.74
C THR A 180 11.90 -10.09 17.34
N VAL A 181 12.91 -10.87 16.98
CA VAL A 181 13.01 -11.55 15.69
C VAL A 181 12.64 -13.03 15.87
N MET A 182 11.61 -13.46 15.15
CA MET A 182 11.15 -14.85 15.11
C MET A 182 11.68 -15.52 13.85
N ALA A 183 12.57 -16.50 13.99
CA ALA A 183 13.11 -17.26 12.85
C ALA A 183 13.28 -18.73 13.23
N ASP A 184 12.94 -19.63 12.30
CA ASP A 184 13.20 -21.07 12.45
C ASP A 184 12.66 -21.66 13.78
N GLY A 185 11.48 -21.18 14.19
CA GLY A 185 10.80 -21.58 15.43
C GLY A 185 11.38 -21.00 16.72
N ARG A 186 12.39 -20.12 16.65
CA ARG A 186 13.05 -19.50 17.80
C ARG A 186 12.84 -17.98 17.82
N ALA A 187 12.63 -17.45 19.03
CA ALA A 187 12.59 -16.01 19.29
C ALA A 187 13.98 -15.52 19.69
N ARG A 188 14.41 -14.38 19.15
CA ARG A 188 15.61 -13.66 19.59
C ARG A 188 15.26 -12.20 19.77
N THR A 189 15.46 -11.68 20.98
CA THR A 189 15.21 -10.27 21.27
C THR A 189 16.54 -9.51 21.29
N VAL A 190 16.59 -8.39 20.58
CA VAL A 190 17.76 -7.51 20.52
C VAL A 190 17.38 -6.10 20.92
N ARG A 191 18.28 -5.43 21.65
CA ARG A 191 18.27 -3.98 21.77
C ARG A 191 19.13 -3.40 20.66
N THR A 192 18.57 -2.52 19.86
CA THR A 192 19.19 -2.04 18.63
C THR A 192 18.85 -0.58 18.39
N ASN A 193 19.71 0.14 17.68
CA ASN A 193 19.39 1.43 17.10
C ASN A 193 19.33 1.37 15.56
N ALA A 194 19.31 0.16 14.97
CA ALA A 194 19.26 -0.12 13.54
C ALA A 194 18.32 0.82 12.76
N ALA A 195 18.78 1.24 11.58
CA ALA A 195 18.00 2.09 10.69
C ALA A 195 16.92 1.30 9.94
N THR A 196 17.13 -0.01 9.74
CA THR A 196 16.19 -0.87 9.03
C THR A 196 15.91 -2.18 9.77
N VAL A 197 14.76 -2.80 9.46
CA VAL A 197 14.41 -4.14 9.94
C VAL A 197 15.44 -5.18 9.51
N ARG A 198 16.02 -5.03 8.31
CA ARG A 198 17.08 -5.91 7.84
C ARG A 198 18.29 -5.91 8.78
N ASP A 199 18.76 -4.73 9.16
CA ASP A 199 19.93 -4.59 10.04
C ASP A 199 19.62 -5.17 11.43
N ALA A 200 18.42 -4.91 11.97
CA ALA A 200 17.97 -5.48 13.25
C ALA A 200 17.90 -7.02 13.22
N VAL A 201 17.49 -7.61 12.09
CA VAL A 201 17.45 -9.07 11.88
C VAL A 201 18.88 -9.65 11.80
N GLU A 202 19.79 -8.94 11.16
CA GLU A 202 21.21 -9.32 11.08
C GLU A 202 21.89 -9.25 12.46
N GLU A 203 21.65 -8.18 13.23
CA GLU A 203 22.12 -8.03 14.62
C GLU A 203 21.57 -9.13 15.55
N ALA A 204 20.37 -9.64 15.30
CA ALA A 204 19.83 -10.83 15.97
C ALA A 204 20.54 -12.14 15.57
N GLY A 205 21.59 -12.06 14.74
CA GLY A 205 22.36 -13.20 14.25
C GLY A 205 21.61 -14.06 13.25
N ILE A 206 20.70 -13.46 12.47
CA ILE A 206 19.87 -14.14 11.47
C ILE A 206 20.16 -13.55 10.09
N THR A 207 20.86 -14.30 9.24
CA THR A 207 21.09 -13.89 7.86
C THR A 207 19.93 -14.31 6.96
N LEU A 208 19.38 -13.36 6.20
CA LEU A 208 18.40 -13.64 5.14
C LEU A 208 19.13 -14.17 3.90
N ARG A 209 18.66 -15.27 3.31
CA ARG A 209 19.29 -15.90 2.13
C ARG A 209 18.32 -16.00 0.97
N GLY A 210 18.81 -15.85 -0.26
CA GLY A 210 18.04 -16.09 -1.47
C GLY A 210 16.74 -15.26 -1.51
N GLN A 211 15.60 -15.92 -1.37
CA GLN A 211 14.27 -15.28 -1.41
C GLN A 211 13.69 -15.00 -0.02
N ASP A 212 14.44 -15.25 1.06
CA ASP A 212 13.98 -15.00 2.42
C ASP A 212 13.51 -13.55 2.58
N THR A 213 12.45 -13.36 3.36
CA THR A 213 11.91 -12.04 3.66
C THR A 213 11.44 -11.97 5.10
N THR A 214 11.04 -10.77 5.52
CA THR A 214 10.48 -10.50 6.84
C THR A 214 8.96 -10.25 6.74
N SER A 215 8.24 -10.39 7.84
CA SER A 215 6.79 -10.10 7.94
C SER A 215 6.44 -8.64 7.70
N VAL A 216 7.42 -7.74 7.86
CA VAL A 216 7.35 -6.32 7.54
C VAL A 216 8.41 -5.97 6.50
N PRO A 217 8.33 -4.83 5.79
CA PRO A 217 9.33 -4.47 4.78
C PRO A 217 10.75 -4.39 5.37
N GLN A 218 11.71 -5.03 4.72
CA GLN A 218 13.11 -5.12 5.20
C GLN A 218 13.76 -3.75 5.37
N GLY A 219 13.45 -2.79 4.50
CA GLY A 219 13.95 -1.41 4.57
C GLY A 219 13.14 -0.47 5.45
N SER A 220 12.09 -0.95 6.12
CA SER A 220 11.32 -0.12 7.06
C SER A 220 12.07 0.08 8.37
N PHE A 221 11.76 1.18 9.07
CA PHE A 221 12.33 1.48 10.37
C PHE A 221 11.72 0.58 11.46
N PRO A 222 12.52 -0.10 12.31
CA PRO A 222 11.99 -0.95 13.37
C PRO A 222 11.30 -0.14 14.47
N ARG A 223 10.19 -0.65 15.02
CA ARG A 223 9.48 -0.04 16.15
C ARG A 223 9.87 -0.70 17.46
N ASP A 224 9.77 0.05 18.56
CA ASP A 224 10.00 -0.49 19.90
C ASP A 224 8.94 -1.54 20.26
N GLY A 225 9.38 -2.67 20.83
CA GLY A 225 8.56 -3.84 21.12
C GLY A 225 8.10 -4.63 19.88
N GLN A 226 8.52 -4.28 18.66
CA GLN A 226 8.05 -4.93 17.44
C GLN A 226 8.50 -6.39 17.34
N THR A 227 7.59 -7.27 16.91
CA THR A 227 7.92 -8.63 16.50
C THR A 227 8.06 -8.73 14.99
N VAL A 228 9.21 -9.19 14.52
CA VAL A 228 9.55 -9.41 13.10
C VAL A 228 9.70 -10.90 12.85
N THR A 229 8.88 -11.48 11.99
CA THR A 229 8.98 -12.89 11.62
C THR A 229 9.78 -13.04 10.33
N VAL A 230 10.82 -13.86 10.35
CA VAL A 230 11.57 -14.27 9.16
C VAL A 230 10.82 -15.39 8.45
N LEU A 231 10.60 -15.20 7.16
CA LEU A 231 9.95 -16.13 6.25
C LEU A 231 11.03 -16.77 5.37
N ARG A 232 11.34 -18.04 5.65
CA ARG A 232 12.28 -18.84 4.86
C ARG A 232 11.62 -19.25 3.56
N ILE A 233 12.16 -18.80 2.42
CA ILE A 233 11.54 -19.02 1.12
C ILE A 233 12.49 -19.78 0.22
N THR A 234 12.05 -20.97 -0.19
CA THR A 234 12.72 -21.76 -1.22
C THR A 234 11.83 -21.89 -2.45
N GLY A 235 12.47 -21.85 -3.62
CA GLY A 235 11.83 -21.97 -4.91
C GLY A 235 12.35 -23.16 -5.69
N GLY A 236 11.53 -23.65 -6.62
CA GLY A 236 11.93 -24.72 -7.53
C GLY A 236 11.08 -24.69 -8.80
N LYS A 237 11.49 -25.49 -9.79
CA LYS A 237 10.68 -25.77 -10.97
C LYS A 237 10.41 -27.26 -11.03
N GLU A 238 9.17 -27.61 -11.33
CA GLU A 238 8.75 -28.99 -11.59
C GLU A 238 8.18 -29.06 -12.99
N VAL A 239 8.61 -30.05 -13.77
CA VAL A 239 8.13 -30.27 -15.12
C VAL A 239 7.23 -31.50 -15.09
N ARG A 240 6.00 -31.36 -15.57
CA ARG A 240 5.02 -32.46 -15.69
C ARG A 240 4.55 -32.57 -17.12
N ASP A 241 4.49 -33.80 -17.61
CA ASP A 241 3.89 -34.10 -18.90
C ASP A 241 2.42 -34.48 -18.68
N GLU A 242 1.51 -33.73 -19.32
CA GLU A 242 0.06 -33.89 -19.22
C GLU A 242 -0.50 -34.36 -20.57
N PRO A 243 -1.40 -35.36 -20.60
CA PRO A 243 -2.02 -35.80 -21.84
C PRO A 243 -2.96 -34.72 -22.38
N VAL A 244 -2.93 -34.53 -23.71
CA VAL A 244 -3.89 -33.69 -24.43
C VAL A 244 -4.92 -34.63 -25.10
N PRO A 245 -6.21 -34.55 -24.73
CA PRO A 245 -7.24 -35.38 -25.34
C PRO A 245 -7.27 -35.22 -26.86
N PHE A 246 -7.59 -36.30 -27.57
CA PHE A 246 -7.83 -36.26 -29.00
C PHE A 246 -9.32 -36.06 -29.31
N GLN A 247 -9.60 -35.55 -30.49
CA GLN A 247 -10.98 -35.39 -30.99
C GLN A 247 -11.41 -36.63 -31.78
N VAL A 248 -12.69 -36.98 -31.72
CA VAL A 248 -13.29 -38.01 -32.58
C VAL A 248 -13.99 -37.31 -33.74
N ARG A 249 -13.60 -37.62 -34.98
CA ARG A 249 -14.25 -37.12 -36.20
C ARG A 249 -15.02 -38.25 -36.84
N ARG A 250 -16.31 -38.03 -37.08
CA ARG A 250 -17.22 -39.01 -37.67
C ARG A 250 -17.53 -38.60 -39.11
N THR A 251 -17.41 -39.52 -40.05
CA THR A 251 -17.66 -39.28 -41.47
C THR A 251 -18.61 -40.34 -41.99
N ASP A 252 -19.64 -39.92 -42.71
CA ASP A 252 -20.62 -40.83 -43.29
C ASP A 252 -19.99 -41.65 -44.43
N ASP A 253 -20.36 -42.93 -44.50
CA ASP A 253 -19.88 -43.87 -45.51
C ASP A 253 -21.07 -44.60 -46.16
N PRO A 254 -21.37 -44.33 -47.44
CA PRO A 254 -22.49 -44.95 -48.15
C PRO A 254 -22.21 -46.41 -48.56
N THR A 255 -21.01 -46.92 -48.35
CA THR A 255 -20.67 -48.33 -48.59
C THR A 255 -21.00 -49.22 -47.39
N LEU A 256 -20.99 -48.65 -46.19
CA LEU A 256 -21.27 -49.34 -44.94
C LEU A 256 -22.77 -49.27 -44.60
N PHE A 257 -23.33 -50.38 -44.13
CA PHE A 257 -24.73 -50.43 -43.69
C PHE A 257 -25.00 -49.53 -42.51
N ARG A 258 -26.17 -48.89 -42.52
CA ARG A 258 -26.67 -48.06 -41.41
C ARG A 258 -26.56 -48.81 -40.08
N GLY A 259 -26.05 -48.12 -39.05
CA GLY A 259 -25.76 -48.70 -37.73
C GLY A 259 -24.37 -49.36 -37.62
N THR A 260 -23.61 -49.44 -38.72
CA THR A 260 -22.21 -49.87 -38.71
C THR A 260 -21.31 -48.69 -38.41
N GLU A 261 -20.44 -48.84 -37.41
CA GLU A 261 -19.33 -47.93 -37.14
C GLU A 261 -18.03 -48.70 -37.31
N VAL A 262 -17.08 -48.09 -38.02
CA VAL A 262 -15.74 -48.63 -38.20
C VAL A 262 -14.73 -47.54 -37.86
N VAL A 263 -13.77 -47.86 -37.00
CA VAL A 263 -12.64 -46.97 -36.70
C VAL A 263 -11.64 -47.09 -37.85
N GLU A 264 -11.60 -46.08 -38.72
CA GLU A 264 -10.64 -45.99 -39.83
C GLU A 264 -9.24 -45.65 -39.31
N GLN A 265 -9.16 -44.75 -38.32
CA GLN A 265 -7.90 -44.38 -37.68
C GLN A 265 -8.11 -44.25 -36.17
N ALA A 266 -7.31 -44.97 -35.38
CA ALA A 266 -7.32 -44.83 -33.93
C ALA A 266 -6.76 -43.47 -33.49
N GLY A 267 -7.44 -42.82 -32.54
CA GLY A 267 -6.97 -41.56 -31.95
C GLY A 267 -5.77 -41.79 -31.04
N GLN A 268 -4.90 -40.78 -30.93
CA GLN A 268 -3.77 -40.81 -30.01
C GLN A 268 -3.71 -39.52 -29.19
N PRO A 269 -3.60 -39.58 -27.85
CA PRO A 269 -3.47 -38.40 -27.04
C PRO A 269 -2.15 -37.67 -27.34
N GLY A 270 -2.26 -36.34 -27.42
CA GLY A 270 -1.12 -35.46 -27.48
C GLY A 270 -0.41 -35.39 -26.12
N LEU A 271 0.70 -34.69 -26.08
CA LEU A 271 1.49 -34.48 -24.88
C LEU A 271 1.79 -33.00 -24.73
N ARG A 272 1.44 -32.44 -23.57
CA ARG A 272 1.76 -31.07 -23.20
C ARG A 272 2.69 -31.09 -22.01
N ARG A 273 3.86 -30.49 -22.15
CA ARG A 273 4.81 -30.30 -21.06
C ARG A 273 4.49 -29.01 -20.33
N VAL A 274 4.21 -29.12 -19.04
CA VAL A 274 3.83 -28.00 -18.17
C VAL A 274 4.91 -27.80 -17.13
N THR A 275 5.48 -26.60 -17.09
CA THR A 275 6.42 -26.19 -16.04
C THR A 275 5.67 -25.45 -14.95
N TYR A 276 5.80 -25.96 -13.72
CA TYR A 276 5.26 -25.40 -12.50
C TYR A 276 6.37 -24.72 -11.70
N ALA A 277 6.11 -23.51 -11.22
CA ALA A 277 6.92 -22.88 -10.18
C ALA A 277 6.44 -23.37 -8.83
N LEU A 278 7.36 -23.97 -8.08
CA LEU A 278 7.18 -24.38 -6.70
C LEU A 278 7.70 -23.28 -5.78
N ARG A 279 6.97 -23.04 -4.70
CA ARG A 279 7.36 -22.12 -3.63
C ARG A 279 7.04 -22.76 -2.30
N THR A 280 7.98 -22.71 -1.38
CA THR A 280 7.83 -23.19 -0.01
C THR A 280 8.11 -22.01 0.91
N VAL A 281 7.24 -21.80 1.92
CA VAL A 281 7.40 -20.75 2.93
C VAL A 281 7.43 -21.42 4.29
N ASN A 282 8.52 -21.25 5.05
CA ASN A 282 8.72 -21.90 6.35
C ASN A 282 8.48 -23.42 6.32
N GLY A 283 8.96 -24.09 5.26
CA GLY A 283 8.76 -25.54 5.06
C GLY A 283 7.40 -25.94 4.48
N VAL A 284 6.42 -25.03 4.41
CA VAL A 284 5.07 -25.31 3.89
C VAL A 284 5.01 -25.07 2.38
N LYS A 285 4.75 -26.15 1.61
CA LYS A 285 4.58 -26.09 0.15
C LYS A 285 3.34 -25.28 -0.21
N GLN A 286 3.52 -24.27 -1.03
CA GLN A 286 2.42 -23.50 -1.62
C GLN A 286 1.87 -24.20 -2.86
N LYS A 287 0.67 -23.81 -3.28
CA LYS A 287 0.07 -24.35 -4.51
C LYS A 287 0.99 -24.09 -5.72
N PRO A 288 1.38 -25.12 -6.49
CA PRO A 288 2.21 -24.95 -7.68
C PRO A 288 1.56 -23.98 -8.68
N ARG A 289 2.33 -23.01 -9.17
CA ARG A 289 1.86 -22.06 -10.18
C ARG A 289 2.34 -22.48 -11.55
N ARG A 290 1.44 -22.73 -12.50
CA ARG A 290 1.82 -22.97 -13.90
C ARG A 290 2.50 -21.72 -14.47
N VAL A 291 3.72 -21.85 -14.98
CA VAL A 291 4.49 -20.75 -15.57
C VAL A 291 4.73 -20.89 -17.06
N LYS A 292 4.80 -22.13 -17.58
CA LYS A 292 4.95 -22.42 -19.00
C LYS A 292 4.14 -23.66 -19.35
N ALA A 293 3.55 -23.68 -20.54
CA ALA A 293 2.95 -24.88 -21.12
C ALA A 293 3.32 -24.94 -22.60
N GLU A 294 3.82 -26.09 -23.04
CA GLU A 294 4.33 -26.30 -24.39
C GLU A 294 3.79 -27.62 -24.94
N LEU A 295 3.25 -27.58 -26.16
CA LEU A 295 2.77 -28.78 -26.83
C LEU A 295 3.97 -29.54 -27.42
N VAL A 296 4.32 -30.66 -26.81
CA VAL A 296 5.43 -31.54 -27.25
C VAL A 296 4.97 -32.43 -28.41
N ARG A 297 3.71 -32.91 -28.34
CA ARG A 297 3.12 -33.75 -29.37
C ARG A 297 1.66 -33.39 -29.56
N ALA A 298 1.26 -33.08 -30.79
CA ALA A 298 -0.14 -32.83 -31.11
C ALA A 298 -0.98 -34.12 -30.98
N PRO A 299 -2.24 -34.04 -30.48
CA PRO A 299 -3.14 -35.18 -30.49
C PRO A 299 -3.50 -35.57 -31.92
N ARG A 300 -3.61 -36.87 -32.19
CA ARG A 300 -4.12 -37.39 -33.48
C ARG A 300 -5.60 -37.72 -33.33
N PRO A 301 -6.48 -37.17 -34.20
CA PRO A 301 -7.90 -37.45 -34.10
C PRO A 301 -8.20 -38.92 -34.42
N GLN A 302 -9.23 -39.45 -33.76
CA GLN A 302 -9.82 -40.73 -34.13
C GLN A 302 -10.79 -40.50 -35.29
N LEU A 303 -10.64 -41.23 -36.39
CA LEU A 303 -11.55 -41.17 -37.53
C LEU A 303 -12.49 -42.37 -37.48
N VAL A 304 -13.79 -42.11 -37.47
CA VAL A 304 -14.84 -43.15 -37.43
C VAL A 304 -15.73 -42.98 -38.65
N LYS A 305 -15.84 -44.05 -39.46
CA LYS A 305 -16.80 -44.13 -40.56
C LYS A 305 -18.14 -44.62 -40.02
N VAL A 306 -19.21 -43.89 -40.31
CA VAL A 306 -20.57 -44.22 -39.92
C VAL A 306 -21.34 -44.64 -41.16
N GLY A 307 -21.87 -45.86 -41.18
CA GLY A 307 -22.59 -46.37 -42.33
C GLY A 307 -23.90 -45.63 -42.57
N THR A 308 -24.14 -45.23 -43.82
CA THR A 308 -25.38 -44.60 -44.26
C THR A 308 -26.15 -45.42 -45.28
N LYS A 309 -25.55 -46.50 -45.81
CA LYS A 309 -26.20 -47.42 -46.75
C LYS A 309 -27.45 -48.01 -46.11
N PRO A 310 -28.64 -47.82 -46.70
CA PRO A 310 -29.83 -48.52 -46.24
C PRO A 310 -29.59 -50.02 -46.22
N LEU A 311 -30.11 -50.70 -45.19
CA LEU A 311 -30.23 -52.15 -45.25
C LEU A 311 -31.14 -52.49 -46.44
N PRO A 312 -30.84 -53.55 -47.22
CA PRO A 312 -31.73 -53.98 -48.28
C PRO A 312 -33.13 -54.26 -47.71
N ALA A 313 -34.17 -53.78 -48.40
CA ALA A 313 -35.56 -54.01 -47.98
C ALA A 313 -35.97 -55.50 -48.06
N SER A 314 -35.17 -56.32 -48.76
CA SER A 314 -35.45 -57.72 -49.01
C SER A 314 -34.21 -58.56 -49.30
N VAL A 315 -34.40 -59.88 -49.24
CA VAL A 315 -33.47 -60.91 -49.71
C VAL A 315 -34.16 -61.65 -50.86
N GLN A 316 -33.53 -61.73 -52.03
CA GLN A 316 -34.10 -62.45 -53.18
C GLN A 316 -34.37 -63.92 -52.82
N GLY A 317 -35.52 -64.44 -53.27
CA GLY A 317 -35.97 -65.80 -52.98
C GLY A 317 -36.86 -65.94 -51.73
N ALA A 318 -37.01 -64.88 -50.92
CA ALA A 318 -37.83 -64.90 -49.71
C ALA A 318 -39.05 -63.95 -49.76
N ASP A 319 -39.13 -63.05 -50.73
CA ASP A 319 -40.12 -61.96 -50.72
C ASP A 319 -41.58 -62.39 -50.91
N HIS A 320 -41.81 -63.52 -51.57
CA HIS A 320 -43.14 -64.06 -51.84
C HIS A 320 -43.78 -64.76 -50.62
N LEU A 321 -43.03 -64.90 -49.52
CA LEU A 321 -43.48 -65.65 -48.34
C LEU A 321 -44.28 -64.76 -47.39
N ASN A 322 -45.19 -65.38 -46.65
CA ASN A 322 -46.06 -64.74 -45.67
C ASN A 322 -45.31 -64.47 -44.34
N TRP A 323 -44.42 -63.48 -44.37
CA TRP A 323 -43.64 -63.04 -43.20
C TRP A 323 -44.48 -62.49 -42.05
N GLN A 324 -45.66 -61.94 -42.35
CA GLN A 324 -46.61 -61.49 -41.33
C GLN A 324 -47.24 -62.68 -40.62
N GLY A 325 -47.61 -63.73 -41.34
CA GLY A 325 -48.13 -64.99 -40.78
C GLY A 325 -47.11 -65.65 -39.86
N LEU A 326 -45.84 -65.69 -40.27
CA LEU A 326 -44.76 -66.18 -39.41
C LEU A 326 -44.60 -65.31 -38.16
N ALA A 327 -44.49 -63.98 -38.30
CA ALA A 327 -44.30 -63.08 -37.17
C ALA A 327 -45.49 -63.10 -36.18
N ALA A 328 -46.72 -63.23 -36.67
CA ALA A 328 -47.91 -63.37 -35.84
C ALA A 328 -47.87 -64.65 -35.01
N CYS A 329 -47.40 -65.76 -35.57
CA CYS A 329 -47.25 -67.02 -34.86
C CYS A 329 -46.11 -66.99 -33.85
N GLU A 330 -44.95 -66.42 -34.22
CA GLU A 330 -43.75 -66.41 -33.37
C GLU A 330 -43.82 -65.41 -32.21
N SER A 331 -44.40 -64.22 -32.42
CA SER A 331 -44.36 -63.13 -31.42
C SER A 331 -45.68 -62.41 -31.18
N GLY A 332 -46.75 -62.81 -31.89
CA GLY A 332 -47.97 -62.02 -32.01
C GLY A 332 -47.79 -60.76 -32.86
N GLY A 333 -46.73 -60.70 -33.68
CA GLY A 333 -46.41 -59.53 -34.51
C GLY A 333 -45.76 -58.38 -33.74
N ARG A 334 -45.22 -58.64 -32.54
CA ARG A 334 -44.60 -57.62 -31.67
C ARG A 334 -43.09 -57.59 -31.84
N PRO A 335 -42.49 -56.50 -32.35
CA PRO A 335 -41.06 -56.43 -32.61
C PRO A 335 -40.19 -56.34 -31.36
N ASP A 336 -40.78 -55.99 -30.22
CA ASP A 336 -40.13 -55.91 -28.92
C ASP A 336 -40.36 -57.18 -28.07
N ALA A 337 -41.02 -58.21 -28.63
CA ALA A 337 -41.31 -59.45 -27.91
C ALA A 337 -40.04 -60.14 -27.44
N VAL A 338 -40.07 -60.67 -26.22
CA VAL A 338 -39.03 -61.51 -25.64
C VAL A 338 -39.72 -62.72 -25.03
N ASP A 339 -39.16 -63.91 -25.25
CA ASP A 339 -39.68 -65.13 -24.65
C ASP A 339 -39.49 -65.15 -23.13
N SER A 340 -40.18 -66.06 -22.44
CA SER A 340 -40.11 -66.15 -20.97
C SER A 340 -38.72 -66.48 -20.45
N SER A 341 -37.86 -67.11 -21.26
CA SER A 341 -36.47 -67.40 -20.89
C SER A 341 -35.53 -66.20 -21.09
N GLY A 342 -35.95 -65.18 -21.84
CA GLY A 342 -35.10 -64.05 -22.22
C GLY A 342 -34.08 -64.37 -23.32
N THR A 343 -34.11 -65.59 -23.87
CA THR A 343 -33.13 -66.09 -24.85
C THR A 343 -33.47 -65.65 -26.27
N TYR A 344 -34.76 -65.63 -26.60
CA TYR A 344 -35.27 -65.35 -27.93
C TYR A 344 -36.04 -64.02 -27.94
N GLY A 345 -35.85 -63.22 -28.98
CA GLY A 345 -36.47 -61.91 -29.05
C GLY A 345 -36.76 -61.44 -30.48
N GLY A 346 -37.66 -60.46 -30.57
CA GLY A 346 -38.12 -59.86 -31.81
C GLY A 346 -39.26 -60.62 -32.49
N LEU A 347 -39.69 -60.08 -33.63
CA LEU A 347 -40.78 -60.56 -34.49
C LEU A 347 -40.69 -62.06 -34.80
N TYR A 348 -39.47 -62.57 -34.95
CA TYR A 348 -39.17 -63.93 -35.40
C TYR A 348 -38.43 -64.76 -34.36
N GLN A 349 -38.44 -64.33 -33.09
CA GLN A 349 -37.86 -65.04 -31.95
C GLN A 349 -36.42 -65.51 -32.22
N PHE A 350 -35.54 -64.57 -32.58
CA PHE A 350 -34.12 -64.86 -32.77
C PHE A 350 -33.42 -65.05 -31.43
N ASP A 351 -32.53 -66.04 -31.33
CA ASP A 351 -31.49 -65.98 -30.30
C ASP A 351 -30.42 -64.95 -30.69
N THR A 352 -29.75 -64.38 -29.68
CA THR A 352 -28.77 -63.31 -29.90
C THR A 352 -27.57 -63.76 -30.74
N ARG A 353 -27.15 -65.03 -30.68
CA ARG A 353 -26.01 -65.52 -31.47
C ARG A 353 -26.38 -65.62 -32.94
N THR A 354 -27.55 -66.17 -33.26
CA THR A 354 -28.06 -66.24 -34.65
C THR A 354 -28.29 -64.84 -35.20
N TRP A 355 -28.86 -63.94 -34.41
CA TRP A 355 -29.03 -62.52 -34.76
C TRP A 355 -27.70 -61.88 -35.18
N GLN A 356 -26.66 -62.03 -34.35
CA GLN A 356 -25.34 -61.48 -34.62
C GLN A 356 -24.63 -62.16 -35.80
N ALA A 357 -24.78 -63.48 -35.95
CA ALA A 357 -24.24 -64.23 -37.09
C ALA A 357 -24.83 -63.78 -38.44
N LEU A 358 -26.07 -63.29 -38.44
CA LEU A 358 -26.71 -62.71 -39.63
C LEU A 358 -26.27 -61.26 -39.89
N GLY A 359 -25.46 -60.68 -38.99
CA GLY A 359 -24.89 -59.33 -39.02
C GLY A 359 -25.64 -58.34 -38.14
N GLY A 360 -26.52 -58.80 -37.24
CA GLY A 360 -27.27 -57.98 -36.29
C GLY A 360 -26.35 -57.42 -35.21
N ARG A 361 -26.62 -56.20 -34.75
CA ARG A 361 -25.96 -55.61 -33.58
C ARG A 361 -26.94 -55.62 -32.40
N GLY A 362 -26.44 -55.73 -31.18
CA GLY A 362 -27.28 -55.78 -29.98
C GLY A 362 -28.17 -57.03 -29.90
N ARG A 363 -29.37 -56.88 -29.32
CA ARG A 363 -30.39 -57.92 -29.23
C ARG A 363 -31.45 -57.72 -30.34
N PRO A 364 -32.08 -58.79 -30.83
CA PRO A 364 -33.03 -58.71 -31.94
C PRO A 364 -34.24 -57.81 -31.67
N GLN A 365 -34.78 -57.84 -30.45
CA GLN A 365 -35.94 -57.03 -30.06
C GLN A 365 -35.68 -55.52 -29.98
N ASP A 366 -34.41 -55.10 -29.92
CA ASP A 366 -34.02 -53.68 -29.85
C ASP A 366 -33.86 -53.07 -31.27
N ALA A 367 -33.88 -53.91 -32.32
CA ALA A 367 -33.72 -53.48 -33.70
C ALA A 367 -35.08 -53.12 -34.35
N PRO A 368 -35.12 -52.20 -35.34
CA PRO A 368 -36.35 -51.90 -36.06
C PRO A 368 -36.95 -53.15 -36.70
N ALA A 369 -38.29 -53.26 -36.70
CA ALA A 369 -39.03 -54.37 -37.30
C ALA A 369 -38.55 -54.74 -38.71
N ALA A 370 -38.26 -53.74 -39.55
CA ALA A 370 -37.74 -53.94 -40.89
C ALA A 370 -36.37 -54.67 -40.92
N GLU A 371 -35.48 -54.38 -39.98
CA GLU A 371 -34.20 -55.08 -39.86
C GLU A 371 -34.40 -56.52 -39.38
N GLN A 372 -35.35 -56.74 -38.46
CA GLN A 372 -35.70 -58.07 -37.99
C GLN A 372 -36.24 -58.95 -39.13
N THR A 373 -37.15 -58.42 -39.94
CA THR A 373 -37.69 -59.11 -41.12
C THR A 373 -36.62 -59.35 -42.18
N TYR A 374 -35.74 -58.37 -42.44
CA TYR A 374 -34.62 -58.55 -43.36
C TYR A 374 -33.71 -59.72 -42.94
N ARG A 375 -33.41 -59.82 -41.65
CA ARG A 375 -32.57 -60.91 -41.12
C ARG A 375 -33.28 -62.25 -41.10
N ALA A 376 -34.59 -62.28 -40.85
CA ALA A 376 -35.41 -63.48 -40.97
C ALA A 376 -35.42 -64.00 -42.42
N LYS A 377 -35.61 -63.11 -43.40
CA LYS A 377 -35.46 -63.44 -44.82
C LYS A 377 -34.09 -64.03 -45.12
N LYS A 378 -33.02 -63.42 -44.61
CA LYS A 378 -31.64 -63.91 -44.78
C LYS A 378 -31.42 -65.31 -44.18
N LEU A 379 -31.99 -65.56 -43.00
CA LEU A 379 -31.92 -66.86 -42.35
C LEU A 379 -32.69 -67.93 -43.14
N TYR A 380 -33.87 -67.60 -43.66
CA TYR A 380 -34.65 -68.51 -44.48
C TYR A 380 -33.95 -68.88 -45.78
N VAL A 381 -33.34 -67.93 -46.48
CA VAL A 381 -32.56 -68.23 -47.69
C VAL A 381 -31.39 -69.19 -47.41
N ARG A 382 -30.85 -69.18 -46.18
CA ARG A 382 -29.75 -70.08 -45.77
C ARG A 382 -30.23 -71.45 -45.31
N SER A 383 -31.32 -71.49 -44.55
CA SER A 383 -31.70 -72.67 -43.75
C SER A 383 -33.15 -73.14 -43.99
N GLY A 384 -33.86 -72.54 -44.94
CA GLY A 384 -35.29 -72.74 -45.14
C GLY A 384 -36.09 -72.36 -43.90
N SER A 385 -37.23 -73.03 -43.69
CA SER A 385 -38.11 -72.81 -42.52
C SER A 385 -37.63 -73.53 -41.25
N SER A 386 -36.53 -74.28 -41.29
CA SER A 386 -36.05 -75.10 -40.16
C SER A 386 -35.84 -74.34 -38.84
N PRO A 387 -35.44 -73.05 -38.81
CA PRO A 387 -35.29 -72.30 -37.56
C PRO A 387 -36.63 -71.98 -36.88
N TRP A 388 -37.74 -72.11 -37.60
CA TRP A 388 -39.10 -71.92 -37.08
C TRP A 388 -39.88 -73.24 -37.20
N PRO A 389 -39.56 -74.26 -36.37
CA PRO A 389 -40.08 -75.61 -36.55
C PRO A 389 -41.61 -75.70 -36.43
N HIS A 390 -42.23 -74.80 -35.64
CA HIS A 390 -43.67 -74.81 -35.41
C HIS A 390 -44.41 -73.78 -36.27
N CYS A 391 -43.86 -72.60 -36.46
CA CYS A 391 -44.51 -71.53 -37.23
C CYS A 391 -44.04 -71.43 -38.67
N GLY A 392 -43.01 -72.16 -39.09
CA GLY A 392 -42.42 -72.09 -40.43
C GLY A 392 -43.40 -72.40 -41.56
N SER A 393 -44.43 -73.21 -41.30
CA SER A 393 -45.53 -73.47 -42.25
C SER A 393 -46.31 -72.21 -42.62
N ARG A 394 -46.40 -71.23 -41.70
CA ARG A 394 -47.11 -69.95 -41.89
C ARG A 394 -46.49 -69.07 -42.97
N LEU A 395 -45.27 -69.37 -43.41
CA LEU A 395 -44.64 -68.67 -44.54
C LEU A 395 -45.33 -68.95 -45.89
N HIS A 396 -46.14 -70.00 -46.00
CA HIS A 396 -46.77 -70.42 -47.25
C HIS A 396 -48.30 -70.21 -47.32
N GLY A 397 -48.89 -69.62 -46.26
CA GLY A 397 -50.35 -69.41 -46.16
C GLY A 397 -50.96 -70.16 -45.00
#